data_AF-A0A369GPT1-F1
#
_entry.id   AF-A0A369GPT1-F1
#
_cell.length_a   1.000
_cell.length_b   1.000
_cell.length_c   1.000
_cell.angle_alpha   90.00
_cell.angle_beta   90.00
_cell.angle_gamma   90.00
#
_symmetry.space_group_name_H-M   'P 1'
#
loop_
_entity.id
_entity.type
_entity.pdbx_description
1 polymer ?
#
loop_
_entity_poly.entity_id
_entity_poly.type
_entity_poly.pdbx_seq_one_letter_code
_entity_poly.pdbx_strand_id
1 'polypeptide(L)'
;MKRLLIFVAVAVAASLKRRSAAPQVSLNETELLPERRKCSSDACFVALVLFFDSDWPSMERFCRQNNKASSSTEAGGFSHLADSNSREYFTRACPVTVNPDGGYPNTLSSGCECVSQGRVCAAEDCRVAMETKLGGLDALSEFCFTGTLDDKHLLTSGSHWNKSFSFPMSLVMRDGGRACLSYDEVRVACSCSLPRDRKWQFPECRSDYCYASLDMLLGESTDRVCRDMLSGRAHAVAGFGIEGFSFVRRCDFAGQLKACRCTQPEPYWAEDYTDPRPCRQAECYLGLKWVLGSHILDFCKAVLDTHASWDYGSTSSNRTTVDEDLKSGELYPVLFRDAASLGCGHDELIEACRCVQPARCAEESCFEEMIPGSWSNNDYGYYEKETLPRRRRRGIVAVEGGGQ
;
A
#
# COMPACT_ATOMS: atom_id res chain seq x y z
N MET A 1 -34.63 -11.05 12.55
CA MET A 1 -33.29 -10.46 12.71
C MET A 1 -32.60 -10.78 14.05
N LYS A 2 -33.25 -10.64 15.22
CA LYS A 2 -32.61 -10.96 16.54
C LYS A 2 -32.05 -12.39 16.68
N ARG A 3 -32.66 -13.40 16.05
CA ARG A 3 -32.18 -14.79 16.09
C ARG A 3 -30.90 -15.01 15.26
N LEU A 4 -30.70 -14.26 14.17
CA LEU A 4 -29.51 -14.41 13.33
C LEU A 4 -28.24 -13.87 14.02
N LEU A 5 -28.38 -12.78 14.79
CA LEU A 5 -27.27 -12.18 15.57
C LEU A 5 -26.76 -13.11 16.68
N ILE A 6 -27.64 -13.92 17.28
CA ILE A 6 -27.24 -14.88 18.32
C ILE A 6 -26.43 -16.03 17.72
N PHE A 7 -26.77 -16.50 16.52
CA PHE A 7 -26.01 -17.56 15.85
C PHE A 7 -24.61 -17.09 15.42
N VAL A 8 -24.47 -15.85 14.93
CA VAL A 8 -23.15 -15.30 14.56
C VAL A 8 -22.27 -15.12 15.80
N ALA A 9 -22.81 -14.61 16.91
CA ALA A 9 -22.05 -14.45 18.16
C ALA A 9 -21.57 -15.79 18.74
N VAL A 10 -22.42 -16.83 18.70
CA VAL A 10 -22.05 -18.18 19.17
C VAL A 10 -21.03 -18.84 18.25
N ALA A 11 -21.11 -18.65 16.93
CA ALA A 11 -20.14 -19.18 15.98
C ALA A 11 -18.76 -18.52 16.13
N VAL A 12 -18.71 -17.19 16.34
CA VAL A 12 -17.45 -16.46 16.58
C VAL A 12 -16.83 -16.86 17.92
N ALA A 13 -17.63 -16.99 18.99
CA ALA A 13 -17.15 -17.44 20.28
C ALA A 13 -16.65 -18.91 20.25
N ALA A 14 -17.32 -19.78 19.49
CA ALA A 14 -16.89 -21.17 19.32
C ALA A 14 -15.60 -21.29 18.50
N SER A 15 -15.42 -20.47 17.47
CA SER A 15 -14.17 -20.43 16.68
C SER A 15 -12.98 -19.88 17.48
N LEU A 16 -13.20 -18.88 18.36
CA LEU A 16 -12.19 -18.37 19.28
C LEU A 16 -11.83 -19.39 20.38
N LYS A 17 -12.81 -20.16 20.87
CA LYS A 17 -12.59 -21.20 21.89
C LYS A 17 -11.90 -22.45 21.32
N ARG A 18 -12.04 -22.73 20.02
CA ARG A 18 -11.35 -23.85 19.37
C ARG A 18 -9.89 -23.55 19.04
N ARG A 19 -9.51 -22.28 18.88
CA ARG A 19 -8.10 -21.85 18.72
C ARG A 19 -7.31 -21.83 20.02
N SER A 20 -7.97 -21.73 21.19
CA SER A 20 -7.30 -21.72 22.50
C SER A 20 -7.01 -23.10 23.10
N ALA A 21 -7.38 -24.18 22.40
CA ALA A 21 -7.12 -25.56 22.81
C ALA A 21 -6.01 -26.24 21.97
N ALA A 22 -5.13 -25.46 21.33
CA ALA A 22 -3.88 -26.01 20.83
C ALA A 22 -3.04 -26.44 22.04
N PRO A 23 -2.50 -27.68 22.07
CA PRO A 23 -1.62 -28.11 23.15
C PRO A 23 -0.48 -27.09 23.27
N GLN A 24 -0.20 -26.64 24.49
CA GLN A 24 1.06 -25.97 24.81
C GLN A 24 2.19 -26.94 24.48
N VAL A 25 2.64 -26.91 23.22
CA VAL A 25 3.95 -27.41 22.86
C VAL A 25 4.90 -26.48 23.60
N SER A 26 5.38 -26.92 24.76
CA SER A 26 6.57 -26.34 25.35
C SER A 26 7.66 -26.51 24.30
N LEU A 27 7.88 -25.46 23.50
CA LEU A 27 9.05 -25.33 22.67
C LEU A 27 10.23 -25.53 23.61
N ASN A 28 10.86 -26.69 23.54
CA ASN A 28 12.12 -26.92 24.19
C ASN A 28 13.04 -25.79 23.72
N GLU A 29 13.42 -24.88 24.62
CA GLU A 29 14.28 -23.70 24.40
C GLU A 29 15.69 -24.06 23.87
N THR A 30 15.94 -25.32 23.52
CA THR A 30 17.25 -25.92 23.28
C THR A 30 17.60 -26.21 21.83
N GLU A 31 16.74 -25.94 20.84
CA GLU A 31 17.08 -26.15 19.41
C GLU A 31 17.44 -24.90 18.61
N LEU A 32 17.48 -23.73 19.25
CA LEU A 32 18.23 -22.59 18.70
C LEU A 32 19.70 -22.77 19.10
N LEU A 33 20.53 -23.19 18.14
CA LEU A 33 21.98 -23.35 18.30
C LEU A 33 22.56 -22.17 19.11
N PRO A 34 23.19 -22.39 20.27
CA PRO A 34 23.68 -21.34 21.16
C PRO A 34 24.56 -20.30 20.46
N GLU A 35 25.27 -20.71 19.40
CA GLU A 35 26.12 -19.85 18.57
C GLU A 35 25.35 -18.74 17.85
N ARG A 36 24.07 -18.97 17.48
CA ARG A 36 23.26 -17.99 16.75
C ARG A 36 22.72 -16.85 17.63
N ARG A 37 22.61 -17.06 18.94
CA ARG A 37 22.19 -16.01 19.89
C ARG A 37 23.22 -14.87 20.02
N LYS A 38 24.49 -15.16 19.72
CA LYS A 38 25.54 -14.13 19.79
C LYS A 38 25.29 -12.99 18.77
N CYS A 39 24.76 -13.36 17.61
CA CYS A 39 24.47 -12.41 16.54
C CYS A 39 23.21 -11.57 16.78
N SER A 40 22.21 -12.11 17.47
CA SER A 40 20.98 -11.37 17.76
C SER A 40 21.15 -10.21 18.74
N SER A 41 22.26 -10.17 19.48
CA SER A 41 22.63 -9.08 20.38
C SER A 41 23.77 -8.20 19.86
N ASP A 42 24.33 -8.51 18.69
CA ASP A 42 25.45 -7.75 18.12
C ASP A 42 24.92 -6.48 17.46
N ALA A 43 25.16 -5.33 18.11
CA ALA A 43 24.68 -4.03 17.63
C ALA A 43 25.23 -3.67 16.24
N CYS A 44 26.43 -4.16 15.90
CA CYS A 44 26.99 -3.92 14.58
C CYS A 44 26.27 -4.76 13.51
N PHE A 45 25.97 -6.03 13.80
CA PHE A 45 25.18 -6.86 12.91
C PHE A 45 23.79 -6.27 12.67
N VAL A 46 23.11 -5.78 13.71
CA VAL A 46 21.84 -5.06 13.59
C VAL A 46 22.00 -3.84 12.68
N ALA A 47 23.03 -3.00 12.87
CA ALA A 47 23.29 -1.85 12.02
C ALA A 47 23.51 -2.22 10.54
N LEU A 48 24.25 -3.30 10.27
CA LEU A 48 24.43 -3.83 8.91
C LEU A 48 23.10 -4.25 8.28
N VAL A 49 22.29 -5.01 9.02
CA VAL A 49 20.97 -5.47 8.55
C VAL A 49 20.06 -4.29 8.25
N LEU A 50 20.04 -3.27 9.10
CA LEU A 50 19.22 -2.08 8.92
C LEU A 50 19.66 -1.24 7.72
N PHE A 51 20.96 -1.05 7.55
CA PHE A 51 21.52 -0.22 6.47
C PHE A 51 21.36 -0.83 5.09
N PHE A 52 21.62 -2.14 4.97
CA PHE A 52 21.51 -2.85 3.71
C PHE A 52 20.08 -3.36 3.43
N ASP A 53 19.08 -2.97 4.22
CA ASP A 53 17.68 -3.42 4.06
C ASP A 53 17.57 -4.95 4.01
N SER A 54 18.37 -5.64 4.85
CA SER A 54 18.51 -7.10 4.86
C SER A 54 19.01 -7.73 3.54
N ASP A 55 19.58 -6.96 2.62
CA ASP A 55 20.17 -7.46 1.36
C ASP A 55 21.49 -8.21 1.60
N TRP A 56 21.34 -9.51 1.86
CA TRP A 56 22.43 -10.40 2.25
C TRP A 56 23.64 -10.39 1.30
N PRO A 57 23.47 -10.49 -0.03
CA PRO A 57 24.59 -10.36 -0.97
C PRO A 57 25.37 -9.05 -0.85
N SER A 58 24.71 -7.93 -0.55
CA SER A 58 25.38 -6.65 -0.37
C SER A 58 26.12 -6.56 0.96
N MET A 59 25.52 -7.08 2.05
CA MET A 59 26.21 -7.21 3.33
C MET A 59 27.46 -8.10 3.23
N GLU A 60 27.36 -9.25 2.59
CA GLU A 60 28.51 -10.14 2.40
C GLU A 60 29.61 -9.49 1.56
N ARG A 61 29.25 -8.75 0.50
CA ARG A 61 30.22 -8.04 -0.33
C ARG A 61 30.92 -6.95 0.48
N PHE A 62 30.14 -6.18 1.24
CA PHE A 62 30.65 -5.16 2.16
C PHE A 62 31.60 -5.76 3.20
N CYS A 63 31.20 -6.84 3.86
CA CYS A 63 32.03 -7.53 4.84
C CYS A 63 33.31 -8.09 4.23
N ARG A 64 33.26 -8.71 3.03
CA ARG A 64 34.47 -9.20 2.33
C ARG A 64 35.45 -8.09 1.97
N GLN A 65 34.96 -6.90 1.61
CA GLN A 65 35.80 -5.74 1.31
C GLN A 65 36.46 -5.19 2.58
N ASN A 66 35.72 -5.09 3.69
CA ASN A 66 36.20 -4.46 4.91
C ASN A 66 36.96 -5.40 5.85
N ASN A 67 36.76 -6.73 5.79
CA ASN A 67 37.53 -7.70 6.59
C ASN A 67 39.03 -7.70 6.24
N LYS A 68 39.37 -7.34 4.99
CA LYS A 68 40.77 -7.19 4.56
C LYS A 68 41.41 -5.91 5.07
N ALA A 69 40.60 -4.88 5.34
CA ALA A 69 41.06 -3.57 5.81
C ALA A 69 41.22 -3.54 7.35
N SER A 70 40.46 -4.35 8.09
CA SER A 70 40.52 -4.40 9.56
C SER A 70 41.82 -5.00 10.10
N SER A 71 42.58 -5.74 9.28
CA SER A 71 43.91 -6.25 9.66
C SER A 71 45.05 -5.25 9.47
N SER A 72 44.84 -4.18 8.68
CA SER A 72 45.81 -3.09 8.55
C SER A 72 45.45 -1.97 9.52
N THR A 73 46.42 -1.53 10.32
CA THR A 73 46.31 -0.37 11.22
C THR A 73 45.93 0.93 10.52
N GLU A 74 45.98 0.98 9.20
CA GLU A 74 45.43 2.07 8.41
C GLU A 74 43.91 1.96 8.39
N ALA A 75 43.28 2.81 9.21
CA ALA A 75 41.84 3.03 9.26
C ALA A 75 41.32 3.59 7.92
N GLY A 76 41.27 2.74 6.89
CA GLY A 76 40.43 2.91 5.70
C GLY A 76 38.96 2.79 6.08
N GLY A 77 38.53 3.61 7.04
CA GLY A 77 37.22 3.54 7.67
C GLY A 77 36.16 4.00 6.69
N PHE A 78 35.11 3.18 6.50
CA PHE A 78 33.79 3.50 5.95
C PHE A 78 33.69 4.57 4.83
N SER A 79 34.76 4.78 4.07
CA SER A 79 34.94 5.87 3.12
C SER A 79 34.14 5.61 1.83
N HIS A 80 33.80 4.34 1.59
CA HIS A 80 32.88 3.91 0.56
C HIS A 80 31.40 4.19 0.87
N LEU A 81 31.05 4.54 2.12
CA LEU A 81 29.70 5.03 2.41
C LEU A 81 29.60 6.47 1.90
N ALA A 82 28.77 6.67 0.87
CA ALA A 82 28.63 7.96 0.18
C ALA A 82 28.06 9.07 1.08
N ASP A 83 27.26 8.69 2.08
CA ASP A 83 26.59 9.60 2.99
C ASP A 83 27.33 9.73 4.33
N SER A 84 27.61 10.97 4.76
CA SER A 84 28.33 11.27 6.01
C SER A 84 27.53 10.84 7.24
N ASN A 85 26.20 10.92 7.19
CA ASN A 85 25.34 10.55 8.31
C ASN A 85 25.35 9.03 8.54
N SER A 86 25.25 8.27 7.44
CA SER A 86 25.41 6.82 7.44
C SER A 86 26.77 6.40 7.98
N ARG A 87 27.83 7.13 7.61
CA ARG A 87 29.19 6.89 8.12
C ARG A 87 29.30 7.09 9.63
N GLU A 88 28.74 8.18 10.16
CA GLU A 88 28.74 8.44 11.60
C GLU A 88 27.95 7.38 12.37
N TYR A 89 26.77 7.01 11.86
CA TYR A 89 25.94 5.96 12.42
C TYR A 89 26.69 4.63 12.52
N PHE A 90 27.32 4.18 11.42
CA PHE A 90 28.13 2.97 11.42
C PHE A 90 29.35 3.06 12.32
N THR A 91 30.02 4.20 12.37
CA THR A 91 31.19 4.36 13.24
C THR A 91 30.81 4.19 14.72
N ARG A 92 29.60 4.62 15.09
CA ARG A 92 29.06 4.47 16.44
C ARG A 92 28.56 3.05 16.73
N ALA A 93 27.88 2.42 15.78
CA ALA A 93 27.29 1.09 15.96
C ALA A 93 28.27 -0.07 15.70
N CYS A 94 29.29 0.16 14.88
CA CYS A 94 30.30 -0.81 14.43
C CYS A 94 31.74 -0.24 14.59
N PRO A 95 32.23 -0.02 15.82
CA PRO A 95 33.63 0.34 16.02
C PRO A 95 34.58 -0.68 15.37
N VAL A 96 35.67 -0.17 14.77
CA VAL A 96 36.68 -1.01 14.11
C VAL A 96 37.57 -1.71 15.13
N THR A 97 37.84 -1.07 16.26
CA THR A 97 38.70 -1.59 17.34
C THR A 97 37.89 -1.87 18.61
N VAL A 98 38.31 -2.87 19.36
CA VAL A 98 37.73 -3.19 20.67
C VAL A 98 38.02 -2.03 21.62
N ASN A 99 36.99 -1.58 22.34
CA ASN A 99 37.16 -0.54 23.35
C ASN A 99 38.06 -1.09 24.48
N PRO A 100 39.17 -0.43 24.86
CA PRO A 100 40.09 -0.92 25.90
C PRO A 100 39.44 -1.21 27.25
N ASP A 101 38.27 -0.62 27.53
CA ASP A 101 37.51 -0.81 28.77
C ASP A 101 36.81 -2.19 28.90
N GLY A 102 37.03 -3.11 27.96
CA GLY A 102 36.53 -4.50 28.07
C GLY A 102 35.01 -4.64 27.85
N GLY A 103 34.37 -3.64 27.24
CA GLY A 103 32.97 -3.71 26.82
C GLY A 103 32.73 -4.77 25.73
N TYR A 104 31.48 -5.24 25.62
CA TYR A 104 31.05 -6.26 24.66
C TYR A 104 31.56 -5.98 23.22
N PRO A 105 31.96 -7.02 22.47
CA PRO A 105 32.66 -6.88 21.20
C PRO A 105 31.69 -6.61 20.05
N ASN A 106 30.99 -5.46 20.04
CA ASN A 106 30.16 -5.04 18.90
C ASN A 106 31.03 -4.42 17.80
N THR A 107 32.02 -5.18 17.32
CA THR A 107 32.99 -4.68 16.34
C THR A 107 32.49 -4.94 14.92
N LEU A 108 33.06 -4.24 13.94
CA LEU A 108 32.79 -4.58 12.54
C LEU A 108 33.13 -6.04 12.21
N SER A 109 34.19 -6.58 12.83
CA SER A 109 34.60 -7.99 12.65
C SER A 109 33.53 -8.96 13.14
N SER A 110 32.97 -8.75 14.33
CA SER A 110 31.91 -9.60 14.89
C SER A 110 30.60 -9.51 14.10
N GLY A 111 30.21 -8.29 13.69
CA GLY A 111 29.06 -8.10 12.80
C GLY A 111 29.23 -8.84 11.48
N CYS A 112 30.43 -8.81 10.90
CA CYS A 112 30.74 -9.55 9.67
C CYS A 112 30.90 -11.06 9.87
N GLU A 113 31.32 -11.52 11.05
CA GLU A 113 31.28 -12.93 11.42
C GLU A 113 29.83 -13.44 11.37
N CYS A 114 28.90 -12.66 11.93
CA CYS A 114 27.45 -12.94 11.86
C CYS A 114 26.90 -12.95 10.44
N VAL A 115 27.36 -12.03 9.57
CA VAL A 115 27.04 -12.07 8.13
C VAL A 115 27.63 -13.31 7.43
N SER A 116 28.71 -13.91 7.93
CA SER A 116 29.29 -15.10 7.32
C SER A 116 28.59 -16.40 7.74
N GLN A 117 27.91 -16.41 8.89
CA GLN A 117 27.11 -17.54 9.39
C GLN A 117 25.81 -17.79 8.58
N GLY A 118 25.52 -16.93 7.60
CA GLY A 118 24.33 -17.00 6.78
C GLY A 118 23.13 -16.28 7.42
N ARG A 119 21.95 -16.45 6.82
CA ARG A 119 20.73 -15.72 7.19
C ARG A 119 20.29 -16.07 8.62
N VAL A 120 20.78 -15.30 9.59
CA VAL A 120 20.34 -15.33 11.00
C VAL A 120 19.48 -14.11 11.27
N CYS A 121 18.43 -14.26 12.08
CA CYS A 121 17.67 -13.10 12.52
C CYS A 121 18.49 -12.30 13.54
N ALA A 122 18.82 -11.04 13.21
CA ALA A 122 19.59 -10.18 14.10
C ALA A 122 18.82 -9.74 15.36
N ALA A 123 17.55 -10.16 15.53
CA ALA A 123 16.76 -9.92 16.73
C ALA A 123 15.90 -11.17 17.06
N GLU A 124 16.52 -12.35 17.00
CA GLU A 124 15.81 -13.62 17.22
C GLU A 124 15.13 -13.71 18.58
N ASP A 125 15.76 -13.22 19.65
CA ASP A 125 15.15 -13.22 20.99
C ASP A 125 13.89 -12.35 21.03
N CYS A 126 13.95 -11.15 20.41
CA CYS A 126 12.78 -10.30 20.25
C CYS A 126 11.70 -11.00 19.41
N ARG A 127 12.10 -11.63 18.29
CA ARG A 127 11.20 -12.37 17.39
C ARG A 127 10.43 -13.46 18.13
N VAL A 128 11.14 -14.31 18.88
CA VAL A 128 10.55 -15.41 19.65
C VAL A 128 9.64 -14.89 20.76
N ALA A 129 10.02 -13.79 21.43
CA ALA A 129 9.18 -13.15 22.44
C ALA A 129 7.88 -12.62 21.83
N MET A 130 7.97 -11.95 20.67
CA MET A 130 6.81 -11.46 19.94
C MET A 130 5.94 -12.60 19.41
N GLU A 131 6.54 -13.66 18.87
CA GLU A 131 5.85 -14.86 18.38
C GLU A 131 5.00 -15.49 19.48
N THR A 132 5.63 -15.73 20.63
CA THR A 132 4.97 -16.31 21.82
C THR A 132 3.82 -15.43 22.28
N LYS A 133 4.01 -14.10 22.27
CA LYS A 133 3.02 -13.14 22.76
C LYS A 133 1.84 -12.96 21.80
N LEU A 134 2.09 -12.93 20.49
CA LEU A 134 1.07 -12.73 19.47
C LEU A 134 0.30 -14.03 19.15
N GLY A 135 0.77 -15.17 19.66
CA GLY A 135 0.09 -16.46 19.53
C GLY A 135 0.54 -17.28 18.33
N GLY A 136 1.78 -17.12 17.89
CA GLY A 136 2.43 -17.92 16.85
C GLY A 136 3.04 -17.09 15.72
N LEU A 137 3.81 -17.77 14.85
CA LEU A 137 4.53 -17.15 13.73
C LEU A 137 3.59 -16.45 12.74
N ASP A 138 2.39 -17.01 12.50
CA ASP A 138 1.42 -16.42 11.59
C ASP A 138 0.96 -15.04 12.08
N ALA A 139 0.54 -14.95 13.35
CA ALA A 139 0.11 -13.69 13.97
C ALA A 139 1.26 -12.68 14.07
N LEU A 140 2.49 -13.14 14.33
CA LEU A 140 3.68 -12.31 14.28
C LEU A 140 3.92 -11.76 12.87
N SER A 141 3.82 -12.60 11.84
CA SER A 141 4.02 -12.17 10.46
C SER A 141 2.97 -11.15 10.01
N GLU A 142 1.71 -11.31 10.41
CA GLU A 142 0.63 -10.35 10.18
C GLU A 142 0.90 -9.02 10.90
N PHE A 143 1.27 -9.08 12.19
CA PHE A 143 1.67 -7.90 12.96
C PHE A 143 2.86 -7.18 12.35
N CYS A 144 3.89 -7.93 11.96
CA CYS A 144 5.12 -7.39 11.42
C CYS A 144 4.94 -6.81 10.04
N PHE A 145 4.14 -7.45 9.19
CA PHE A 145 3.85 -6.90 7.88
C PHE A 145 3.03 -5.62 8.00
N THR A 146 1.98 -5.66 8.82
CA THR A 146 1.20 -4.46 9.09
C THR A 146 2.07 -3.41 9.77
N GLY A 147 3.12 -3.77 10.50
CA GLY A 147 3.84 -2.86 11.38
C GLY A 147 5.18 -2.30 10.96
N THR A 148 5.92 -2.98 10.09
CA THR A 148 7.34 -2.63 9.86
C THR A 148 7.68 -2.37 8.41
N LEU A 149 6.69 -2.39 7.51
CA LEU A 149 7.00 -2.49 6.08
C LEU A 149 7.47 -1.20 5.41
N ASP A 150 7.49 -0.03 6.07
CA ASP A 150 7.86 1.19 5.36
C ASP A 150 8.62 2.27 6.14
N ASP A 151 9.58 1.88 6.98
CA ASP A 151 10.46 2.85 7.65
C ASP A 151 11.82 3.03 6.94
N LYS A 152 11.80 3.39 5.64
CA LYS A 152 13.03 3.82 4.95
C LYS A 152 13.54 5.18 5.42
N HIS A 153 12.68 5.99 6.04
CA HIS A 153 13.02 7.33 6.55
C HIS A 153 13.67 7.38 7.93
N LEU A 154 13.81 6.24 8.62
CA LEU A 154 14.49 6.22 9.91
C LEU A 154 16.01 6.06 9.83
N LEU A 155 16.56 5.76 8.64
CA LEU A 155 18.00 5.80 8.41
C LEU A 155 18.54 7.23 8.28
N THR A 156 17.67 8.24 8.22
CA THR A 156 18.09 9.65 8.27
C THR A 156 18.43 9.99 9.72
N SER A 157 19.69 9.79 10.09
CA SER A 157 20.28 10.10 11.40
C SER A 157 19.85 11.50 11.86
N GLY A 158 18.84 11.58 12.73
CA GLY A 158 18.26 12.86 13.14
C GLY A 158 16.91 12.71 13.85
N SER A 159 16.93 12.63 15.19
CA SER A 159 15.80 12.84 16.12
C SER A 159 14.78 11.71 16.38
N HIS A 160 15.16 10.44 16.26
CA HIS A 160 14.26 9.30 16.53
C HIS A 160 13.76 9.20 17.99
N TRP A 161 14.46 9.82 18.96
CA TRP A 161 14.13 9.72 20.40
C TRP A 161 12.80 10.38 20.82
N ASN A 162 12.21 11.24 19.97
CA ASN A 162 10.98 11.98 20.29
C ASN A 162 9.74 11.52 19.51
N LYS A 163 9.81 10.46 18.72
CA LYS A 163 8.61 9.95 18.06
C LYS A 163 7.77 9.15 19.07
N SER A 164 6.51 9.54 19.24
CA SER A 164 5.57 8.78 20.05
C SER A 164 5.43 7.40 19.45
N PHE A 165 5.81 6.37 20.20
CA PHE A 165 5.55 4.99 19.79
C PHE A 165 4.05 4.80 19.59
N SER A 166 3.69 4.10 18.52
CA SER A 166 2.32 3.65 18.33
C SER A 166 1.85 2.81 19.52
N PHE A 167 0.55 2.87 19.83
CA PHE A 167 -0.03 2.04 20.88
C PHE A 167 0.28 0.53 20.71
N PRO A 168 0.22 -0.06 19.49
CA PRO A 168 0.62 -1.46 19.27
C PRO A 168 2.09 -1.73 19.53
N MET A 169 2.98 -0.83 19.10
CA MET A 169 4.43 -1.00 19.31
C MET A 169 4.80 -0.84 20.77
N SER A 170 4.18 0.10 21.48
CA SER A 170 4.36 0.25 22.94
C SER A 170 3.83 -0.95 23.72
N LEU A 171 2.75 -1.61 23.26
CA LEU A 171 2.27 -2.87 23.82
C LEU A 171 3.27 -3.99 23.62
N VAL A 172 3.83 -4.15 22.41
CA VAL A 172 4.85 -5.17 22.14
C VAL A 172 6.13 -4.89 22.92
N MET A 173 6.58 -3.64 23.04
CA MET A 173 7.78 -3.31 23.80
C MET A 173 7.55 -3.42 25.32
N ARG A 174 6.35 -3.13 25.82
CA ARG A 174 6.00 -3.24 27.23
C ARG A 174 5.78 -4.70 27.65
N ASP A 175 5.14 -5.50 26.81
CA ASP A 175 4.75 -6.87 27.13
C ASP A 175 5.68 -7.94 26.54
N GLY A 176 6.46 -7.63 25.49
CA GLY A 176 7.52 -8.48 24.94
C GLY A 176 8.73 -8.61 25.86
N GLY A 177 8.72 -7.90 26.99
CA GLY A 177 9.71 -8.00 28.04
C GLY A 177 11.07 -7.45 27.64
N ARG A 178 12.14 -7.95 28.27
CA ARG A 178 13.51 -7.47 28.06
C ARG A 178 14.11 -7.86 26.70
N ALA A 179 13.38 -8.59 25.85
CA ALA A 179 13.87 -9.08 24.57
C ALA A 179 13.71 -8.07 23.43
N CYS A 180 12.78 -7.11 23.55
CA CYS A 180 12.51 -6.07 22.55
C CYS A 180 12.65 -4.68 23.20
N LEU A 181 13.88 -4.28 23.49
CA LEU A 181 14.22 -3.05 24.20
C LEU A 181 14.17 -1.82 23.28
N SER A 182 14.29 -2.03 21.96
CA SER A 182 14.29 -0.95 20.98
C SER A 182 13.35 -1.21 19.81
N TYR A 183 12.95 -0.11 19.16
CA TYR A 183 12.18 -0.16 17.92
C TYR A 183 12.93 -0.90 16.81
N ASP A 184 14.26 -0.71 16.74
CA ASP A 184 15.12 -1.35 15.74
C ASP A 184 15.14 -2.88 15.90
N GLU A 185 15.17 -3.38 17.15
CA GLU A 185 15.05 -4.82 17.42
C GLU A 185 13.70 -5.38 16.96
N VAL A 186 12.59 -4.68 17.23
CA VAL A 186 11.27 -5.10 16.73
C VAL A 186 11.23 -5.09 15.21
N ARG A 187 11.83 -4.06 14.57
CA ARG A 187 11.89 -3.97 13.11
C ARG A 187 12.65 -5.13 12.49
N VAL A 188 13.80 -5.46 13.07
CA VAL A 188 14.61 -6.61 12.64
C VAL A 188 13.87 -7.92 12.90
N ALA A 189 13.30 -8.11 14.09
CA ALA A 189 12.51 -9.29 14.41
C ALA A 189 11.38 -9.48 13.39
N CYS A 190 10.74 -8.39 13.01
CA CYS A 190 9.70 -8.39 12.02
C CYS A 190 10.17 -8.69 10.60
N SER A 191 11.30 -8.13 10.16
CA SER A 191 11.86 -8.48 8.84
C SER A 191 12.21 -9.97 8.73
N CYS A 192 12.58 -10.61 9.85
CA CYS A 192 12.80 -12.06 9.92
C CYS A 192 11.52 -12.88 9.95
N SER A 193 10.41 -12.29 10.41
CA SER A 193 9.14 -12.98 10.62
C SER A 193 8.27 -13.03 9.38
N LEU A 194 8.59 -12.23 8.36
CA LEU A 194 7.89 -12.27 7.09
C LEU A 194 8.24 -13.56 6.35
N PRO A 195 7.26 -14.45 6.10
CA PRO A 195 7.53 -15.72 5.45
C PRO A 195 8.00 -15.47 4.02
N ARG A 196 9.29 -15.73 3.76
CA ARG A 196 9.85 -15.66 2.39
C ARG A 196 9.16 -16.64 1.45
N ASP A 197 8.71 -17.76 2.02
CA ASP A 197 8.02 -18.84 1.32
C ASP A 197 6.49 -18.77 1.50
N ARG A 198 5.96 -17.59 1.86
CA ARG A 198 4.51 -17.38 1.89
C ARG A 198 3.94 -17.76 0.53
N LYS A 199 2.87 -18.54 0.57
CA LYS A 199 2.05 -18.79 -0.63
C LYS A 199 1.19 -17.55 -0.88
N TRP A 200 1.71 -16.66 -1.73
CA TRP A 200 0.96 -15.53 -2.25
C TRP A 200 -0.19 -16.04 -3.12
N GLN A 201 -1.39 -15.45 -2.98
CA GLN A 201 -2.52 -15.81 -3.84
C GLN A 201 -2.21 -15.55 -5.32
N PHE A 202 -1.47 -14.47 -5.59
CA PHE A 202 -0.96 -14.01 -6.89
C PHE A 202 0.56 -13.77 -6.83
N PRO A 203 1.39 -14.80 -7.01
CA PRO A 203 2.86 -14.71 -6.85
C PRO A 203 3.55 -13.69 -7.75
N GLU A 204 3.02 -13.45 -8.94
CA GLU A 204 3.49 -12.45 -9.90
C GLU A 204 3.36 -11.01 -9.37
N CYS A 205 2.42 -10.78 -8.45
CA CYS A 205 2.15 -9.47 -7.85
C CYS A 205 2.95 -9.19 -6.59
N ARG A 206 3.70 -10.17 -6.06
CA ARG A 206 4.39 -10.07 -4.75
C ARG A 206 5.41 -8.95 -4.64
N SER A 207 5.92 -8.43 -5.76
CA SER A 207 6.84 -7.29 -5.78
C SER A 207 6.13 -5.95 -5.65
N ASP A 208 4.82 -5.90 -5.89
CA ASP A 208 3.99 -4.73 -5.61
C ASP A 208 3.69 -4.68 -4.11
N TYR A 209 4.16 -3.60 -3.48
CA TYR A 209 4.02 -3.35 -2.06
C TYR A 209 2.55 -3.32 -1.61
N CYS A 210 1.68 -2.70 -2.40
CA CYS A 210 0.27 -2.58 -2.09
C CYS A 210 -0.41 -3.94 -2.15
N TYR A 211 -0.07 -4.74 -3.16
CA TYR A 211 -0.58 -6.11 -3.26
C TYR A 211 -0.15 -6.95 -2.06
N ALA A 212 1.15 -6.94 -1.73
CA ALA A 212 1.66 -7.69 -0.59
C ALA A 212 0.93 -7.30 0.70
N SER A 213 0.59 -6.02 0.85
CA SER A 213 -0.18 -5.49 1.98
C SER A 213 -1.62 -5.98 2.03
N LEU A 214 -2.28 -5.98 0.88
CA LEU A 214 -3.64 -6.50 0.77
C LEU A 214 -3.66 -8.02 1.03
N ASP A 215 -2.77 -8.80 0.42
CA ASP A 215 -2.68 -10.26 0.61
C ASP A 215 -2.39 -10.64 2.05
N MET A 216 -1.53 -9.88 2.75
CA MET A 216 -1.23 -10.17 4.13
C MET A 216 -2.36 -9.83 5.09
N LEU A 217 -3.12 -8.76 4.84
CA LEU A 217 -4.27 -8.42 5.68
C LEU A 217 -5.50 -9.29 5.40
N LEU A 218 -5.79 -9.54 4.13
CA LEU A 218 -7.05 -10.14 3.69
C LEU A 218 -6.92 -11.64 3.42
N GLY A 219 -5.70 -12.14 3.24
CA GLY A 219 -5.41 -13.53 2.94
C GLY A 219 -6.19 -14.01 1.72
N GLU A 220 -6.95 -15.09 1.89
CA GLU A 220 -7.79 -15.67 0.83
C GLU A 220 -8.87 -14.72 0.28
N SER A 221 -9.20 -13.65 1.00
CA SER A 221 -10.21 -12.67 0.58
C SER A 221 -9.68 -11.61 -0.39
N THR A 222 -8.37 -11.60 -0.67
CA THR A 222 -7.71 -10.56 -1.49
C THR A 222 -8.27 -10.50 -2.90
N ASP A 223 -8.40 -11.64 -3.57
CA ASP A 223 -9.05 -11.74 -4.89
C ASP A 223 -10.42 -11.06 -4.92
N ARG A 224 -11.28 -11.39 -3.95
CA ARG A 224 -12.65 -10.85 -3.88
C ARG A 224 -12.64 -9.34 -3.62
N VAL A 225 -11.88 -8.88 -2.64
CA VAL A 225 -11.80 -7.45 -2.30
C VAL A 225 -11.25 -6.66 -3.48
N CYS A 226 -10.22 -7.16 -4.15
CA CYS A 226 -9.66 -6.49 -5.32
C CYS A 226 -10.64 -6.41 -6.49
N ARG A 227 -11.40 -7.47 -6.76
CA ARG A 227 -12.50 -7.44 -7.74
C ARG A 227 -13.58 -6.43 -7.36
N ASP A 228 -13.96 -6.38 -6.09
CA ASP A 228 -14.97 -5.43 -5.61
C ASP A 228 -14.46 -3.98 -5.63
N MET A 229 -13.18 -3.72 -5.35
CA MET A 229 -12.56 -2.39 -5.45
C MET A 229 -12.50 -1.91 -6.90
N LEU A 230 -12.03 -2.75 -7.82
CA LEU A 230 -11.94 -2.41 -9.25
C LEU A 230 -13.31 -2.16 -9.90
N SER A 231 -14.38 -2.70 -9.32
CA SER A 231 -15.75 -2.46 -9.76
C SER A 231 -16.49 -1.40 -8.93
N GLY A 232 -15.78 -0.68 -8.05
CA GLY A 232 -16.36 0.40 -7.23
C GLY A 232 -17.35 -0.07 -6.15
N ARG A 233 -17.36 -1.36 -5.81
CA ARG A 233 -18.22 -1.97 -4.78
C ARG A 233 -17.55 -2.08 -3.41
N ALA A 234 -16.23 -1.98 -3.35
CA ALA A 234 -15.47 -1.92 -2.11
C ALA A 234 -14.65 -0.62 -2.06
N HIS A 235 -14.43 -0.15 -0.85
CA HIS A 235 -13.66 1.05 -0.57
C HIS A 235 -12.19 0.73 -0.38
N ALA A 236 -11.34 1.75 -0.51
CA ALA A 236 -9.95 1.65 -0.11
C ALA A 236 -9.88 1.13 1.33
N VAL A 237 -9.07 0.10 1.57
CA VAL A 237 -8.81 -0.32 2.94
C VAL A 237 -7.88 0.73 3.55
N ALA A 238 -8.42 1.48 4.51
CA ALA A 238 -7.69 2.53 5.21
C ALA A 238 -6.76 1.92 6.26
N GLY A 239 -5.59 2.53 6.46
CA GLY A 239 -4.74 2.24 7.62
C GLY A 239 -3.86 0.99 7.51
N PHE A 240 -3.38 0.64 6.30
CA PHE A 240 -2.23 -0.28 6.20
C PHE A 240 -0.96 0.40 6.73
N GLY A 241 -0.18 -0.34 7.52
CA GLY A 241 0.95 0.22 8.25
C GLY A 241 0.60 0.47 9.72
N ILE A 242 1.51 0.18 10.65
CA ILE A 242 1.53 0.81 11.96
C ILE A 242 1.84 2.27 11.67
N GLU A 243 0.76 3.00 11.44
CA GLU A 243 0.64 4.44 11.37
C GLU A 243 1.12 5.10 10.06
N GLY A 244 0.30 6.04 9.57
CA GLY A 244 0.50 6.83 8.35
C GLY A 244 1.68 7.82 8.38
N PHE A 245 2.80 7.45 9.01
CA PHE A 245 3.98 8.28 9.20
C PHE A 245 5.03 8.16 8.08
N SER A 246 4.95 7.16 7.20
CA SER A 246 5.77 7.13 6.00
C SER A 246 5.06 7.79 4.82
N PHE A 247 5.74 8.75 4.20
CA PHE A 247 5.28 9.41 2.97
C PHE A 247 5.79 8.70 1.71
N VAL A 248 6.76 7.78 1.82
CA VAL A 248 7.48 7.26 0.64
C VAL A 248 6.85 6.01 0.02
N ARG A 249 6.10 5.19 0.75
CA ARG A 249 5.29 4.11 0.14
C ARG A 249 3.91 4.02 0.77
N ARG A 250 3.12 5.09 0.59
CA ARG A 250 1.69 5.02 0.91
C ARG A 250 1.00 4.09 -0.06
N CYS A 251 0.28 3.11 0.48
CA CYS A 251 -0.69 2.35 -0.27
C CYS A 251 -2.04 3.08 -0.27
N ASP A 252 -2.07 4.22 -0.95
CA ASP A 252 -3.29 5.00 -1.16
C ASP A 252 -4.26 4.26 -2.11
N PHE A 253 -5.43 4.85 -2.36
CA PHE A 253 -6.44 4.22 -3.20
C PHE A 253 -5.92 3.92 -4.62
N ALA A 254 -5.14 4.83 -5.21
CA ALA A 254 -4.52 4.62 -6.52
C ALA A 254 -3.56 3.43 -6.50
N GLY A 255 -2.71 3.34 -5.47
CA GLY A 255 -1.80 2.22 -5.24
C GLY A 255 -2.54 0.89 -5.04
N GLN A 256 -3.64 0.90 -4.27
CA GLN A 256 -4.46 -0.30 -4.05
C GLN A 256 -5.14 -0.76 -5.35
N LEU A 257 -5.70 0.15 -6.15
CA LEU A 257 -6.30 -0.20 -7.44
C LEU A 257 -5.26 -0.76 -8.42
N LYS A 258 -4.07 -0.17 -8.46
CA LYS A 258 -2.94 -0.68 -9.27
C LYS A 258 -2.55 -2.11 -8.84
N ALA A 259 -2.43 -2.35 -7.54
CA ALA A 259 -2.16 -3.69 -7.00
C ALA A 259 -3.28 -4.66 -7.38
N CYS A 260 -4.54 -4.25 -7.26
CA CYS A 260 -5.68 -5.09 -7.59
C CYS A 260 -5.75 -5.45 -9.07
N ARG A 261 -5.32 -4.58 -10.00
CA ARG A 261 -5.19 -4.93 -11.42
C ARG A 261 -4.19 -6.04 -11.70
N CYS A 262 -3.14 -6.14 -10.89
CA CYS A 262 -2.23 -7.28 -10.99
C CYS A 262 -2.95 -8.59 -10.64
N THR A 263 -3.85 -8.56 -9.65
CA THR A 263 -4.63 -9.75 -9.24
C THR A 263 -5.79 -10.10 -10.17
N GLN A 264 -6.38 -9.09 -10.82
CA GLN A 264 -7.51 -9.26 -11.73
C GLN A 264 -7.05 -8.97 -13.15
N PRO A 265 -6.67 -10.00 -13.93
CA PRO A 265 -6.20 -9.80 -15.30
C PRO A 265 -7.21 -8.97 -16.08
N GLU A 266 -6.69 -8.07 -16.92
CA GLU A 266 -7.55 -7.20 -17.71
C GLU A 266 -8.47 -8.07 -18.58
N PRO A 267 -9.80 -7.90 -18.47
CA PRO A 267 -10.69 -8.62 -19.36
C PRO A 267 -10.31 -8.30 -20.81
N TYR A 268 -10.35 -9.33 -21.65
CA TYR A 268 -10.06 -9.26 -23.09
C TYR A 268 -11.16 -8.47 -23.80
N TRP A 269 -11.25 -7.17 -23.53
CA TRP A 269 -12.08 -6.28 -24.32
C TRP A 269 -11.27 -5.90 -25.54
N ALA A 270 -11.83 -6.27 -26.69
CA ALA A 270 -11.29 -5.95 -27.99
C ALA A 270 -11.28 -4.42 -28.16
N GLU A 271 -10.09 -3.92 -28.48
CA GLU A 271 -9.82 -2.57 -28.96
C GLU A 271 -10.14 -1.48 -27.93
N ASP A 272 -9.06 -0.86 -27.45
CA ASP A 272 -9.13 0.45 -26.82
C ASP A 272 -9.95 1.35 -27.74
N TYR A 273 -11.22 1.61 -27.39
CA TYR A 273 -12.09 2.47 -28.16
C TYR A 273 -11.39 3.82 -28.20
N THR A 274 -10.64 4.10 -29.26
CA THR A 274 -9.98 5.37 -29.57
C THR A 274 -11.02 6.40 -30.02
N ASP A 275 -12.22 6.30 -29.45
CA ASP A 275 -13.31 7.23 -29.63
C ASP A 275 -12.85 8.61 -29.14
N PRO A 276 -12.70 9.60 -30.03
CA PRO A 276 -12.04 10.87 -29.73
C PRO A 276 -12.96 11.85 -29.00
N ARG A 277 -13.91 11.35 -28.19
CA ARG A 277 -14.82 12.19 -27.40
C ARG A 277 -14.01 13.19 -26.55
N PRO A 278 -14.33 14.51 -26.61
CA PRO A 278 -13.60 15.53 -25.85
C PRO A 278 -13.51 15.23 -24.34
N CYS A 279 -14.57 14.67 -23.75
CA CYS A 279 -14.59 14.30 -22.33
C CYS A 279 -13.55 13.24 -21.94
N ARG A 280 -13.04 12.43 -22.89
CA ARG A 280 -11.96 11.45 -22.63
C ARG A 280 -10.58 12.08 -22.53
N GLN A 281 -10.45 13.35 -22.88
CA GLN A 281 -9.23 14.14 -22.73
C GLN A 281 -9.17 14.85 -21.37
N ALA A 282 -10.26 14.82 -20.59
CA ALA A 282 -10.28 15.39 -19.25
C ALA A 282 -9.33 14.63 -18.31
N GLU A 283 -8.65 15.38 -17.43
CA GLU A 283 -7.64 14.82 -16.52
C GLU A 283 -8.22 13.71 -15.63
N CYS A 284 -9.44 13.90 -15.10
CA CYS A 284 -10.10 12.88 -14.28
C CYS A 284 -10.32 11.57 -15.05
N TYR A 285 -10.81 11.62 -16.30
CA TYR A 285 -10.99 10.41 -17.12
C TYR A 285 -9.64 9.71 -17.37
N LEU A 286 -8.60 10.47 -17.73
CA LEU A 286 -7.28 9.92 -17.99
C LEU A 286 -6.69 9.26 -16.73
N GLY A 287 -6.87 9.89 -15.56
CA GLY A 287 -6.47 9.33 -14.27
C GLY A 287 -7.20 8.03 -13.96
N LEU A 288 -8.52 8.00 -14.11
CA LEU A 288 -9.33 6.78 -13.93
C LEU A 288 -8.89 5.68 -14.90
N LYS A 289 -8.71 5.99 -16.19
CA LYS A 289 -8.29 5.00 -17.21
C LYS A 289 -6.90 4.48 -16.91
N TRP A 290 -5.99 5.35 -16.48
CA TRP A 290 -4.64 4.97 -16.09
C TRP A 290 -4.63 4.00 -14.91
N VAL A 291 -5.42 4.28 -13.87
CA VAL A 291 -5.44 3.48 -12.64
C VAL A 291 -6.26 2.21 -12.78
N LEU A 292 -7.45 2.26 -13.40
CA LEU A 292 -8.40 1.15 -13.51
C LEU A 292 -8.22 0.29 -14.76
N GLY A 293 -7.59 0.80 -15.81
CA GLY A 293 -7.48 0.09 -17.09
C GLY A 293 -8.86 -0.23 -17.67
N SER A 294 -9.06 -1.48 -18.10
CA SER A 294 -10.35 -1.95 -18.64
C SER A 294 -11.46 -2.11 -17.58
N HIS A 295 -11.13 -2.08 -16.29
CA HIS A 295 -12.11 -2.14 -15.19
C HIS A 295 -12.88 -0.82 -14.99
N ILE A 296 -12.49 0.25 -15.70
CA ILE A 296 -13.13 1.57 -15.60
C ILE A 296 -14.64 1.54 -15.87
N LEU A 297 -15.11 0.64 -16.75
CA LEU A 297 -16.54 0.49 -17.08
C LEU A 297 -17.36 0.06 -15.86
N ASP A 298 -16.92 -0.97 -15.15
CA ASP A 298 -17.61 -1.48 -13.96
C ASP A 298 -17.56 -0.49 -12.81
N PHE A 299 -16.38 0.13 -12.60
CA PHE A 299 -16.20 1.19 -11.62
C PHE A 299 -17.17 2.35 -11.87
N CYS A 300 -17.20 2.86 -13.10
CA CYS A 300 -18.04 4.00 -13.46
C CYS A 300 -19.53 3.68 -13.43
N LYS A 301 -19.91 2.42 -13.70
CA LYS A 301 -21.28 1.98 -13.46
C LYS A 301 -21.66 2.09 -11.98
N ALA A 302 -20.81 1.59 -11.08
CA ALA A 302 -21.07 1.68 -9.64
C ALA A 302 -21.13 3.13 -9.13
N VAL A 303 -20.27 4.01 -9.66
CA VAL A 303 -20.29 5.45 -9.39
C VAL A 303 -21.64 6.06 -9.79
N LEU A 304 -22.11 5.80 -11.02
CA LEU A 304 -23.37 6.35 -11.53
C LEU A 304 -24.60 5.78 -10.79
N ASP A 305 -24.60 4.49 -10.48
CA ASP A 305 -25.67 3.85 -9.70
C ASP A 305 -25.74 4.46 -8.28
N THR A 306 -24.58 4.70 -7.66
CA THR A 306 -24.48 5.35 -6.34
C THR A 306 -25.00 6.79 -6.40
N HIS A 307 -24.58 7.56 -7.40
CA HIS A 307 -25.04 8.94 -7.61
C HIS A 307 -26.56 9.03 -7.77
N ALA A 308 -27.15 8.18 -8.63
CA ALA A 308 -28.59 8.15 -8.85
C ALA A 308 -29.38 7.79 -7.59
N SER A 309 -28.86 6.85 -6.78
CA SER A 309 -29.49 6.46 -5.50
C SER A 309 -29.46 7.59 -4.47
N TRP A 310 -28.39 8.38 -4.46
CA TRP A 310 -28.19 9.48 -3.51
C TRP A 310 -29.07 10.69 -3.86
N ASP A 311 -29.18 11.03 -5.14
CA ASP A 311 -30.06 12.10 -5.64
C ASP A 311 -31.54 11.87 -5.30
N TYR A 312 -31.99 10.61 -5.28
CA TYR A 312 -33.37 10.27 -4.95
C TYR A 312 -33.70 10.43 -3.46
N GLY A 313 -32.70 10.28 -2.58
CA GLY A 313 -32.86 10.34 -1.12
C GLY A 313 -32.75 11.74 -0.53
N SER A 314 -32.07 12.67 -1.22
CA SER A 314 -31.88 14.05 -0.76
C SER A 314 -33.06 14.91 -1.19
N THR A 315 -34.08 15.05 -0.33
CA THR A 315 -35.20 15.96 -0.56
C THR A 315 -34.72 17.42 -0.58
N SER A 316 -34.30 17.90 -1.75
CA SER A 316 -34.28 19.24 -2.39
C SER A 316 -34.17 20.55 -1.58
N SER A 317 -34.40 20.60 -0.27
CA SER A 317 -34.61 21.86 0.45
C SER A 317 -33.33 22.55 0.93
N ASN A 318 -32.19 21.84 1.00
CA ASN A 318 -30.88 22.42 1.28
C ASN A 318 -29.81 21.65 0.49
N ARG A 319 -29.66 21.94 -0.80
CA ARG A 319 -28.45 21.55 -1.54
C ARG A 319 -27.32 22.47 -1.06
N THR A 320 -26.70 22.12 0.06
CA THR A 320 -25.31 22.52 0.31
C THR A 320 -24.46 21.94 -0.83
N THR A 321 -23.43 22.66 -1.25
CA THR A 321 -22.55 22.16 -2.31
C THR A 321 -21.87 20.87 -1.80
N VAL A 322 -21.62 19.92 -2.71
CA VAL A 322 -20.99 18.62 -2.38
C VAL A 322 -19.67 18.82 -1.60
N ASP A 323 -18.98 19.94 -1.83
CA ASP A 323 -17.76 20.35 -1.12
C ASP A 323 -17.98 20.69 0.36
N GLU A 324 -19.16 21.16 0.75
CA GLU A 324 -19.50 21.39 2.16
C GLU A 324 -19.81 20.07 2.89
N ASP A 325 -20.50 19.15 2.23
CA ASP A 325 -20.80 17.83 2.80
C ASP A 325 -19.53 17.00 2.98
N LEU A 326 -18.58 17.09 2.04
CA LEU A 326 -17.22 16.52 2.16
C LEU A 326 -16.49 16.98 3.42
N LYS A 327 -16.70 18.23 3.84
CA LYS A 327 -16.10 18.79 5.07
C LYS A 327 -16.85 18.37 6.33
N SER A 328 -18.16 18.15 6.23
CA SER A 328 -19.01 17.75 7.36
C SER A 328 -18.78 16.30 7.81
N GLY A 329 -18.22 15.45 6.94
CA GLY A 329 -17.78 14.08 7.26
C GLY A 329 -18.90 13.06 7.48
N GLU A 330 -20.15 13.50 7.57
CA GLU A 330 -21.31 12.64 7.79
C GLU A 330 -22.13 12.54 6.50
N LEU A 331 -22.26 11.31 5.96
CA LEU A 331 -23.13 10.88 4.84
C LEU A 331 -22.59 10.91 3.41
N TYR A 332 -21.36 11.37 3.15
CA TYR A 332 -20.81 11.28 1.80
C TYR A 332 -20.44 9.83 1.41
N PRO A 333 -20.95 9.28 0.29
CA PRO A 333 -20.61 7.93 -0.13
C PRO A 333 -19.10 7.74 -0.26
N VAL A 334 -18.55 6.73 0.43
CA VAL A 334 -17.10 6.53 0.53
C VAL A 334 -16.44 6.35 -0.84
N LEU A 335 -17.17 5.79 -1.83
CA LEU A 335 -16.69 5.66 -3.21
C LEU A 335 -16.26 7.00 -3.81
N PHE A 336 -16.99 8.08 -3.55
CA PHE A 336 -16.65 9.41 -4.06
C PHE A 336 -15.45 10.01 -3.33
N ARG A 337 -15.32 9.76 -2.02
CA ARG A 337 -14.14 10.18 -1.24
C ARG A 337 -12.88 9.48 -1.74
N ASP A 338 -12.98 8.19 -2.03
CA ASP A 338 -11.87 7.42 -2.57
C ASP A 338 -11.49 7.94 -3.96
N ALA A 339 -12.48 8.19 -4.84
CA ALA A 339 -12.24 8.77 -6.15
C ALA A 339 -11.65 10.20 -6.10
N ALA A 340 -12.00 11.01 -5.09
CA ALA A 340 -11.40 12.32 -4.89
C ALA A 340 -9.88 12.24 -4.63
N SER A 341 -9.40 11.15 -4.03
CA SER A 341 -7.95 10.91 -3.86
C SER A 341 -7.22 10.64 -5.19
N LEU A 342 -7.95 10.36 -6.27
CA LEU A 342 -7.43 10.28 -7.63
C LEU A 342 -7.36 11.64 -8.34
N GLY A 343 -7.72 12.73 -7.65
CA GLY A 343 -7.75 14.08 -8.20
C GLY A 343 -9.02 14.42 -8.97
N CYS A 344 -10.08 13.61 -8.86
CA CYS A 344 -11.36 13.88 -9.50
C CYS A 344 -12.32 14.60 -8.54
N GLY A 345 -12.81 15.78 -8.92
CA GLY A 345 -13.99 16.37 -8.27
C GLY A 345 -15.23 15.48 -8.45
N HIS A 346 -16.28 15.69 -7.63
CA HIS A 346 -17.52 14.92 -7.76
C HIS A 346 -18.12 15.04 -9.18
N ASP A 347 -18.33 16.26 -9.66
CA ASP A 347 -18.95 16.50 -10.97
C ASP A 347 -18.07 15.99 -12.12
N GLU A 348 -16.75 16.20 -12.03
CA GLU A 348 -15.77 15.68 -13.01
C GLU A 348 -15.79 14.15 -13.08
N LEU A 349 -15.92 13.49 -11.93
CA LEU A 349 -16.03 12.03 -11.85
C LEU A 349 -17.34 11.54 -12.50
N ILE A 350 -18.47 12.19 -12.23
CA ILE A 350 -19.75 11.85 -12.87
C ILE A 350 -19.66 12.04 -14.39
N GLU A 351 -19.07 13.15 -14.85
CA GLU A 351 -18.86 13.41 -16.28
C GLU A 351 -17.93 12.37 -16.92
N ALA A 352 -16.78 12.11 -16.31
CA ALA A 352 -15.83 11.09 -16.76
C ALA A 352 -16.53 9.72 -16.86
N CYS A 353 -17.35 9.36 -15.87
CA CYS A 353 -18.05 8.09 -15.87
C CYS A 353 -19.20 7.99 -16.87
N ARG A 354 -19.89 9.09 -17.18
CA ARG A 354 -20.81 9.15 -18.34
C ARG A 354 -20.05 8.98 -19.66
N CYS A 355 -18.86 9.58 -19.75
CA CYS A 355 -17.99 9.48 -20.93
C CYS A 355 -17.43 8.06 -21.17
N VAL A 356 -17.31 7.26 -20.11
CA VAL A 356 -16.90 5.85 -20.19
C VAL A 356 -18.01 4.98 -20.79
N GLN A 357 -19.28 5.28 -20.53
CA GLN A 357 -20.39 4.47 -21.02
C GLN A 357 -20.37 4.38 -22.56
N PRO A 358 -20.66 3.20 -23.14
CA PRO A 358 -20.84 3.07 -24.58
C PRO A 358 -22.00 3.98 -25.02
N ALA A 359 -21.87 4.59 -26.20
CA ALA A 359 -22.94 5.38 -26.78
C ALA A 359 -24.20 4.50 -26.87
N ARG A 360 -25.29 4.92 -26.23
CA ARG A 360 -26.57 4.22 -26.32
C ARG A 360 -27.16 4.52 -27.69
N CYS A 361 -27.04 3.57 -28.61
CA CYS A 361 -27.65 3.69 -29.92
C CYS A 361 -29.08 3.14 -29.87
N ALA A 362 -30.07 3.98 -30.16
CA ALA A 362 -31.44 3.54 -30.38
C ALA A 362 -31.61 3.33 -31.89
N GLU A 363 -31.71 2.05 -32.28
CA GLU A 363 -32.07 1.43 -33.57
C GLU A 363 -31.42 1.96 -34.87
N GLU A 364 -31.27 3.28 -35.09
CA GLU A 364 -30.65 3.85 -36.30
C GLU A 364 -29.80 5.11 -36.05
N SER A 365 -29.76 5.62 -34.81
CA SER A 365 -28.93 6.78 -34.47
C SER A 365 -28.39 6.68 -33.04
N CYS A 366 -27.07 6.81 -32.93
CA CYS A 366 -26.42 6.99 -31.65
C CYS A 366 -26.61 8.46 -31.26
N PHE A 367 -27.58 8.72 -30.39
CA PHE A 367 -27.73 10.04 -29.80
C PHE A 367 -26.85 10.09 -28.56
N GLU A 368 -25.85 10.98 -28.58
CA GLU A 368 -25.34 11.51 -27.33
C GLU A 368 -26.46 12.36 -26.73
N GLU A 369 -26.96 11.95 -25.57
CA GLU A 369 -27.83 12.79 -24.76
C GLU A 369 -26.98 13.98 -24.29
N MET A 370 -26.91 15.04 -25.13
CA MET A 370 -26.34 16.30 -24.71
C MET A 370 -27.21 16.84 -23.58
N ILE A 371 -26.76 16.66 -22.34
CA ILE A 371 -27.39 17.29 -21.18
C ILE A 371 -27.20 18.80 -21.36
N PRO A 372 -28.27 19.58 -21.63
CA PRO A 372 -28.15 21.01 -21.83
C PRO A 372 -27.83 21.64 -20.46
N GLY A 373 -26.58 22.10 -20.26
CA GLY A 373 -26.19 22.84 -19.06
C GLY A 373 -24.86 22.46 -18.40
N SER A 374 -24.17 21.41 -18.85
CA SER A 374 -22.93 20.95 -18.19
C SER A 374 -21.64 21.65 -18.63
N TRP A 375 -21.69 22.53 -19.63
CA TRP A 375 -20.53 23.33 -20.03
C TRP A 375 -20.53 24.59 -19.18
N SER A 376 -20.05 24.47 -17.94
CA SER A 376 -19.66 25.61 -17.13
C SER A 376 -18.47 26.30 -17.82
N ASN A 377 -18.78 27.17 -18.78
CA ASN A 377 -17.89 28.23 -19.21
C ASN A 377 -17.69 29.18 -18.01
N ASN A 378 -16.79 28.80 -17.10
CA ASN A 378 -16.13 29.74 -16.20
C ASN A 378 -14.99 30.48 -16.93
N ASP A 379 -15.21 30.79 -18.20
CA ASP A 379 -14.38 31.73 -18.94
C ASP A 379 -15.20 33.02 -19.10
N TYR A 380 -15.20 33.83 -18.03
CA TYR A 380 -15.58 35.24 -18.12
C TYR A 380 -14.46 36.01 -18.86
N GLY A 381 -14.21 35.59 -20.10
CA GLY A 381 -13.39 36.27 -21.09
C GLY A 381 -14.20 37.36 -21.77
N TYR A 382 -13.97 38.59 -21.35
CA TYR A 382 -14.65 39.80 -21.75
C TYR A 382 -14.21 40.25 -23.16
N TYR A 383 -14.70 39.66 -24.27
CA TYR A 383 -14.55 40.27 -25.61
C TYR A 383 -15.72 40.02 -26.57
N GLU A 384 -16.24 41.15 -27.05
CA GLU A 384 -16.81 41.48 -28.37
C GLU A 384 -17.82 40.56 -29.08
N LYS A 385 -19.00 41.16 -29.32
CA LYS A 385 -20.02 40.73 -30.28
C LYS A 385 -19.44 40.70 -31.69
N GLU A 386 -19.20 39.52 -32.23
CA GLU A 386 -19.22 39.29 -33.68
C GLU A 386 -20.44 38.45 -34.08
N THR A 387 -21.23 39.03 -34.98
CA THR A 387 -22.40 38.47 -35.63
C THR A 387 -22.05 37.26 -36.50
N LEU A 388 -22.63 36.10 -36.20
CA LEU A 388 -22.57 34.91 -37.07
C LEU A 388 -23.51 35.02 -38.29
N PRO A 389 -23.07 34.60 -39.49
CA PRO A 389 -23.89 34.60 -40.70
C PRO A 389 -24.81 33.36 -40.78
N ARG A 390 -26.04 33.59 -41.25
CA ARG A 390 -27.05 32.58 -41.60
C ARG A 390 -26.49 31.53 -42.60
N ARG A 391 -26.39 30.27 -42.18
CA ARG A 391 -26.14 29.12 -43.08
C ARG A 391 -27.42 28.72 -43.83
N ARG A 392 -27.32 28.72 -45.17
CA ARG A 392 -28.30 28.18 -46.12
C ARG A 392 -28.38 26.65 -45.99
N ARG A 393 -29.61 26.12 -45.95
CA ARG A 393 -29.93 24.71 -46.21
C ARG A 393 -29.47 24.33 -47.63
N ARG A 394 -28.63 23.31 -47.77
CA ARG A 394 -28.44 22.59 -49.05
C ARG A 394 -29.37 21.40 -49.05
N GLY A 395 -30.17 21.30 -50.12
CA GLY A 395 -31.08 20.19 -50.38
C GLY A 395 -30.33 18.92 -50.78
N ILE A 396 -30.97 17.80 -50.47
CA ILE A 396 -30.60 16.45 -50.86
C ILE A 396 -31.02 16.26 -52.32
N VAL A 397 -30.09 15.88 -53.19
CA VAL A 397 -30.38 15.44 -54.56
C VAL A 397 -30.40 13.92 -54.55
N ALA A 398 -31.55 13.34 -54.89
CA ALA A 398 -31.70 11.92 -55.15
C ALA A 398 -31.04 11.57 -56.49
N VAL A 399 -30.22 10.52 -56.51
CA VAL A 399 -29.65 9.93 -57.72
C VAL A 399 -30.52 8.73 -58.09
N GLU A 400 -31.25 8.83 -59.19
CA GLU A 400 -31.91 7.70 -59.84
C GLU A 400 -30.86 6.86 -60.58
N GLY A 401 -30.77 5.59 -60.22
CA GLY A 401 -29.99 4.59 -60.95
C GLY A 401 -30.83 3.97 -62.06
N GLY A 402 -30.49 4.30 -63.31
CA GLY A 402 -30.90 3.53 -64.49
C GLY A 402 -29.72 2.70 -64.99
N GLY A 403 -29.87 1.38 -65.02
CA GLY A 403 -28.92 0.45 -65.61
C GLY A 403 -29.69 -0.65 -66.34
N GLN A 404 -29.47 -0.73 -67.65
CA GLN A 404 -29.92 -1.77 -68.58
C GLN A 404 -29.22 -3.10 -68.36
#